data_AF-A0A3D9V1B5-F1
#
_entry.id   AF-A0A3D9V1B5-F1
#
_cell.length_a   1.000
_cell.length_b   1.000
_cell.length_c   1.000
_cell.angle_alpha   90.00
_cell.angle_beta   90.00
_cell.angle_gamma   90.00
#
_symmetry.space_group_name_H-M   'P 1'
#
loop_
_entity.id
_entity.type
_entity.pdbx_description
1 polymer ?
#
loop_
_entity_poly.entity_id
_entity_poly.type
_entity_poly.pdbx_seq_one_letter_code
_entity_poly.pdbx_strand_id
1 'polypeptide(L)'
;MFGIEPWEFVILVALAAFLIGPERLPEYIAKLRGWIRQARHMAEGAKTQLKDEMGPEFEDVNWRQYDPRQYDPRKIVRQALFDEEDEPTGQLEGGMHDPVMDAPPVWEPMRYDPDRPTPFDIEAT
;
A
#
# COMPACT_ATOMS: atom_id res chain seq x y z
N MET A 1 2.91 5.46 6.27
CA MET A 1 2.24 4.52 5.36
C MET A 1 0.81 4.35 5.85
N PHE A 2 -0.19 4.38 4.97
CA PHE A 2 -1.59 4.21 5.37
C PHE A 2 -1.79 2.75 5.79
N GLY A 3 -1.83 2.48 7.10
CA GLY A 3 -2.08 1.15 7.66
C GLY A 3 -3.57 0.80 7.57
N ILE A 4 -4.07 0.68 6.35
CA ILE A 4 -5.47 0.36 6.05
C ILE A 4 -5.48 -1.07 5.52
N GLU A 5 -6.11 -1.96 6.25
CA GLU A 5 -6.30 -3.34 5.81
C GLU A 5 -7.32 -3.40 4.66
N PRO A 6 -7.25 -4.42 3.77
CA PRO A 6 -8.15 -4.51 2.62
C PRO A 6 -9.64 -4.43 2.97
N TRP A 7 -10.04 -4.96 4.13
CA TRP A 7 -11.43 -4.91 4.59
C TRP A 7 -11.85 -3.52 5.08
N GLU A 8 -10.96 -2.78 5.74
CA GLU A 8 -11.21 -1.39 6.15
C GLU A 8 -11.40 -0.49 4.93
N PHE A 9 -10.61 -0.72 3.88
CA PHE A 9 -10.79 -0.02 2.60
C PHE A 9 -12.18 -0.27 2.00
N VAL A 10 -12.67 -1.53 2.01
CA VAL A 10 -14.02 -1.87 1.52
C VAL A 10 -15.09 -1.13 2.32
N ILE A 11 -14.96 -1.08 3.66
CA ILE A 11 -15.90 -0.35 4.52
C ILE A 11 -15.90 1.14 4.20
N LEU A 12 -14.72 1.74 3.98
CA LEU A 12 -14.62 3.15 3.60
C LEU A 12 -15.30 3.43 2.26
N VAL A 13 -15.13 2.56 1.27
CA VAL A 13 -15.83 2.66 -0.02
C VAL A 13 -17.33 2.53 0.16
N ALA A 14 -17.79 1.58 0.98
CA ALA A 14 -19.22 1.41 1.27
C ALA A 14 -19.81 2.64 1.98
N LEU A 15 -19.06 3.23 2.94
CA LEU A 15 -19.46 4.44 3.64
C LEU A 15 -19.53 5.64 2.69
N ALA A 16 -18.54 5.81 1.81
CA ALA A 16 -18.54 6.84 0.78
C ALA A 16 -19.72 6.67 -0.19
N ALA A 17 -19.99 5.43 -0.61
CA ALA A 17 -21.15 5.10 -1.44
C ALA A 17 -22.47 5.45 -0.75
N PHE A 18 -22.57 5.20 0.56
CA PHE A 18 -23.76 5.55 1.32
C PHE A 18 -23.95 7.07 1.44
N LEU A 19 -22.88 7.82 1.72
CA LEU A 19 -22.92 9.28 1.86
C LEU A 19 -23.27 9.99 0.55
N ILE A 20 -22.73 9.51 -0.57
CA ILE A 20 -22.98 10.05 -1.92
C ILE A 20 -24.32 9.53 -2.49
N GLY A 21 -24.72 8.33 -2.08
CA GLY A 21 -25.81 7.55 -2.65
C GLY A 21 -25.29 6.53 -3.68
N PRO A 22 -25.57 5.22 -3.51
CA PRO A 22 -25.05 4.17 -4.39
C PRO A 22 -25.56 4.31 -5.83
N GLU A 23 -26.73 4.91 -6.01
CA GLU A 23 -27.32 5.19 -7.32
C GLU A 23 -26.57 6.28 -8.10
N ARG A 24 -25.92 7.23 -7.41
CA ARG A 24 -25.21 8.36 -8.03
C ARG A 24 -23.74 8.06 -8.33
N LEU A 25 -23.12 7.17 -7.56
CA LEU A 25 -21.75 6.70 -7.78
C LEU A 25 -21.43 6.30 -9.24
N PRO A 26 -22.23 5.44 -9.91
CA PRO A 26 -21.93 5.02 -11.29
C PRO A 26 -21.94 6.20 -12.27
N GLU A 27 -22.78 7.21 -12.04
CA GLU A 27 -22.80 8.42 -12.85
C GLU A 27 -21.50 9.23 -12.69
N TYR A 28 -21.01 9.40 -11.46
CA TYR A 28 -19.74 10.07 -11.20
C TYR A 28 -18.53 9.30 -11.74
N ILE A 29 -18.53 7.97 -11.61
CA ILE A 29 -17.47 7.12 -12.18
C ILE A 29 -17.46 7.23 -13.72
N ALA A 30 -18.64 7.29 -14.36
CA ALA A 30 -18.74 7.49 -15.80
C ALA A 30 -18.15 8.83 -16.23
N LYS A 31 -18.43 9.91 -15.48
CA LYS A 31 -17.81 11.23 -15.70
C LYS A 31 -16.29 11.15 -15.54
N LEU A 32 -15.79 10.61 -14.43
CA LEU A 32 -14.36 10.45 -14.18
C LEU A 32 -13.67 9.65 -15.30
N ARG A 33 -14.28 8.55 -15.77
CA ARG A 33 -13.76 7.77 -16.90
C ARG A 33 -13.62 8.61 -18.16
N GLY A 34 -14.59 9.49 -18.45
CA GLY A 34 -14.51 10.43 -19.55
C GLY A 34 -13.30 11.36 -19.44
N TRP A 35 -13.06 11.90 -18.24
CA TRP A 35 -11.93 12.77 -17.97
C TRP A 35 -10.59 12.04 -18.11
N ILE A 36 -10.51 10.80 -17.62
CA ILE A 36 -9.31 9.96 -17.78
C ILE A 36 -9.02 9.68 -19.25
N ARG A 37 -10.04 9.38 -20.07
CA ARG A 37 -9.85 9.18 -21.52
C ARG A 37 -9.35 10.44 -22.21
N GLN A 38 -9.92 11.59 -21.86
CA GLN A 38 -9.49 12.87 -22.41
C GLN A 38 -8.06 13.21 -22.01
N ALA A 39 -7.71 13.02 -20.74
CA ALA A 39 -6.35 13.21 -20.23
C ALA A 39 -5.35 12.29 -20.95
N ARG A 40 -5.74 11.03 -21.20
CA ARG A 40 -4.93 10.09 -21.97
C ARG A 40 -4.71 10.55 -23.41
N HIS A 41 -5.76 10.96 -24.11
CA HIS A 41 -5.62 11.48 -25.49
C HIS A 41 -4.75 12.73 -25.54
N MET A 42 -4.87 13.62 -24.56
CA MET A 42 -4.01 14.80 -24.44
C MET A 42 -2.55 14.41 -24.21
N ALA A 43 -2.29 13.43 -23.33
CA ALA A 43 -0.94 12.92 -23.08
C ALA A 43 -0.33 12.21 -24.30
N GLU A 44 -1.12 11.43 -25.05
CA GLU A 44 -0.71 10.80 -26.30
C GLU A 44 -0.38 11.84 -27.38
N GLY A 45 -1.19 12.90 -27.50
CA GLY A 45 -0.94 14.01 -28.42
C GLY A 45 0.29 14.84 -28.07
N ALA A 46 0.49 15.13 -26.77
CA ALA A 46 1.70 15.81 -26.29
C ALA A 46 2.94 14.94 -26.51
N LYS A 47 2.87 13.63 -26.24
CA LYS A 47 3.96 12.68 -26.52
C LYS A 47 4.34 12.64 -27.99
N THR A 48 3.36 12.75 -28.88
CA THR A 48 3.58 12.76 -30.34
C THR A 48 4.33 14.02 -30.76
N GLN A 49 3.86 15.21 -30.35
CA GLN A 49 4.54 16.48 -30.62
C GLN A 49 5.96 16.51 -30.05
N LEU A 50 6.13 15.99 -28.83
CA LEU A 50 7.42 15.92 -28.14
C LEU A 50 8.42 15.01 -28.88
N LYS A 51 7.92 13.90 -29.45
CA LYS A 51 8.69 12.98 -30.30
C LYS A 51 9.06 13.62 -31.64
N ASP A 52 8.17 14.40 -32.22
CA ASP A 52 8.39 15.06 -33.51
C ASP A 52 9.40 16.21 -33.41
N GLU A 53 9.42 16.94 -32.28
CA GLU A 53 10.32 18.10 -32.09
C GLU A 53 11.72 17.75 -31.57
N MET A 54 11.88 16.70 -30.74
CA MET A 54 13.18 16.36 -30.15
C MET A 54 13.95 15.26 -30.90
N GLY A 55 13.35 14.63 -31.91
CA GLY A 55 14.04 13.60 -32.70
C GLY A 55 14.53 12.40 -31.86
N PRO A 56 15.42 11.55 -32.40
CA PRO A 56 15.78 10.24 -31.82
C PRO A 56 16.39 10.27 -30.41
N GLU A 57 16.69 11.44 -29.83
CA GLU A 57 17.12 11.57 -28.43
C GLU A 57 16.00 11.22 -27.42
N PHE A 58 14.75 11.03 -27.89
CA PHE A 58 13.63 10.53 -27.08
C PHE A 58 13.49 9.00 -27.02
N GLU A 59 14.32 8.24 -27.75
CA GLU A 59 14.28 6.77 -27.78
C GLU A 59 14.84 6.11 -26.50
N ASP A 60 15.73 6.79 -25.77
CA ASP A 60 16.36 6.25 -24.55
C ASP A 60 15.45 6.31 -23.31
N VAL A 61 14.32 7.03 -23.37
CA VAL A 61 13.36 7.01 -22.27
C VAL A 61 12.51 5.75 -22.39
N ASN A 62 12.71 4.84 -21.43
CA ASN A 62 12.15 3.48 -21.39
C ASN A 62 10.62 3.45 -21.12
N TRP A 63 9.81 4.06 -21.99
CA TRP A 63 8.34 4.19 -21.81
C TRP A 63 7.60 2.86 -21.75
N ARG A 64 8.21 1.75 -22.19
CA ARG A 64 7.64 0.40 -22.10
C ARG A 64 7.43 -0.06 -20.66
N GLN A 65 8.20 0.47 -19.70
CA GLN A 65 8.01 0.17 -18.28
C GLN A 65 6.77 0.88 -17.69
N TYR A 66 6.29 1.94 -18.34
CA TYR A 66 5.13 2.73 -17.92
C TYR A 66 3.90 2.49 -18.79
N ASP A 67 3.94 1.55 -19.74
CA ASP A 67 2.78 1.21 -20.57
C ASP A 67 1.73 0.50 -19.70
N PRO A 68 0.56 1.13 -19.45
CA PRO A 68 -0.46 0.57 -18.56
C PRO A 68 -1.04 -0.75 -19.08
N ARG A 69 -0.82 -1.10 -20.36
CA ARG A 69 -1.30 -2.37 -20.95
C ARG A 69 -0.39 -3.56 -20.63
N GLN A 70 0.86 -3.31 -20.24
CA GLN A 70 1.78 -4.35 -19.78
C GLN A 70 1.61 -4.65 -18.29
N TYR A 71 0.78 -3.87 -17.59
CA TYR A 71 0.25 -4.16 -16.26
C TYR A 71 -0.83 -5.25 -16.38
N ASP A 72 -0.40 -6.48 -16.68
CA ASP A 72 -1.29 -7.63 -16.80
C ASP A 72 -1.80 -8.01 -15.39
N PRO A 73 -3.11 -7.84 -15.09
CA PRO A 73 -3.64 -8.13 -13.77
C PRO A 73 -3.43 -9.59 -13.36
N ARG A 74 -3.32 -10.51 -14.35
CA ARG A 74 -3.04 -11.92 -14.08
C ARG A 74 -1.63 -12.14 -13.54
N LYS A 75 -0.66 -11.29 -13.91
CA LYS A 75 0.68 -11.35 -13.37
C LYS A 75 0.69 -10.95 -11.90
N ILE A 76 -0.03 -9.89 -11.53
CA ILE A 76 -0.08 -9.40 -10.14
C ILE A 76 -0.79 -10.40 -9.23
N VAL A 77 -1.92 -10.95 -9.69
CA VAL A 77 -2.64 -12.00 -8.95
C VAL A 77 -1.80 -13.26 -8.84
N ARG A 78 -1.11 -13.68 -9.92
CA ARG A 78 -0.16 -14.79 -9.87
C ARG A 78 0.97 -14.48 -8.88
N GLN A 79 1.55 -13.29 -8.93
CA GLN A 79 2.64 -12.93 -8.03
C GLN A 79 2.17 -12.95 -6.57
N ALA A 80 0.96 -12.48 -6.27
CA ALA A 80 0.38 -12.59 -4.93
C ALA A 80 0.13 -14.04 -4.50
N LEU A 81 -0.45 -14.90 -5.36
CA LEU A 81 -0.72 -16.30 -5.00
C LEU A 81 0.54 -17.17 -4.93
N PHE A 82 1.59 -16.86 -5.69
CA PHE A 82 2.81 -17.67 -5.75
C PHE A 82 3.94 -17.11 -4.84
N ASP A 83 3.96 -15.82 -4.47
CA ASP A 83 4.83 -15.29 -3.40
C ASP A 83 4.29 -15.61 -1.99
N GLU A 84 2.99 -15.92 -1.83
CA GLU A 84 2.41 -16.39 -0.56
C GLU A 84 2.78 -17.85 -0.23
N GLU A 85 3.33 -18.61 -1.18
CA GLU A 85 3.81 -19.99 -0.95
C GLU A 85 5.22 -20.05 -0.34
N ASP A 86 5.96 -18.93 -0.35
CA ASP A 86 7.24 -18.76 0.35
C ASP A 86 7.02 -18.08 1.72
N GLU A 87 6.02 -18.55 2.48
CA GLU A 87 6.15 -18.57 3.94
C GLU A 87 7.16 -19.67 4.30
N PRO A 88 8.34 -19.36 4.88
CA PRO A 88 9.09 -20.38 5.61
C PRO A 88 8.28 -20.72 6.85
N THR A 89 7.35 -21.66 6.68
CA THR A 89 6.89 -22.55 7.72
C THR A 89 8.12 -23.28 8.23
N GLY A 90 8.74 -22.73 9.26
CA GLY A 90 9.87 -23.31 9.96
C GLY A 90 9.49 -24.67 10.51
N GLN A 91 9.91 -25.70 9.79
CA GLN A 91 9.81 -27.09 10.20
C GLN A 91 10.65 -27.32 11.45
N LEU A 92 10.09 -28.19 12.29
CA LEU A 92 10.64 -28.75 13.50
C LEU A 92 11.86 -29.61 13.13
N GLU A 93 13.06 -29.21 13.57
CA GLU A 93 14.20 -30.14 13.73
C GLU A 93 14.71 -30.08 15.17
N GLY A 94 14.97 -31.28 15.69
CA GLY A 94 15.24 -31.55 17.09
C GLY A 94 16.50 -30.88 17.62
N GLY A 95 16.30 -30.07 18.64
CA GLY A 95 17.32 -29.64 19.58
C GLY A 95 16.63 -29.43 20.91
N MET A 96 16.95 -30.27 21.90
CA MET A 96 16.45 -30.17 23.27
C MET A 96 16.75 -28.76 23.82
N HIS A 97 15.75 -27.88 23.82
CA HIS A 97 15.74 -26.65 24.59
C HIS A 97 14.30 -26.44 25.04
N ASP A 98 14.06 -26.56 26.35
CA ASP A 98 12.78 -26.18 26.95
C ASP A 98 12.50 -24.70 26.57
N PRO A 99 11.46 -24.40 25.78
CA PRO A 99 11.00 -23.04 25.67
C PRO A 99 10.21 -22.79 26.96
N VAL A 100 10.85 -22.12 27.91
CA VAL A 100 10.10 -21.37 28.93
C VAL A 100 9.13 -20.49 28.14
N MET A 101 7.84 -20.82 28.21
CA MET A 101 6.77 -20.02 27.66
C MET A 101 6.86 -18.66 28.34
N ASP A 102 7.48 -17.69 27.67
CA ASP A 102 7.50 -16.31 28.13
C ASP A 102 6.05 -15.83 28.02
N ALA A 103 5.39 -15.73 29.17
CA ALA A 103 4.06 -15.16 29.28
C ALA A 103 4.08 -13.76 28.65
N PRO A 104 2.97 -13.28 28.03
CA PRO A 104 2.93 -11.91 27.53
C PRO A 104 3.33 -10.94 28.64
N PRO A 105 4.09 -9.86 28.35
CA PRO A 105 4.52 -8.94 29.39
C PRO A 105 3.28 -8.42 30.11
N VAL A 106 3.18 -8.78 31.40
CA VAL A 106 2.16 -8.24 32.28
C VAL A 106 2.46 -6.75 32.37
N TRP A 107 1.59 -5.92 31.82
CA TRP A 107 1.64 -4.48 32.02
C TRP A 107 1.31 -4.23 33.49
N GLU A 108 2.34 -4.25 34.34
CA GLU A 108 2.19 -3.89 35.75
C GLU A 108 1.76 -2.42 35.78
N PRO A 109 0.56 -2.08 36.29
CA PRO A 109 0.17 -0.69 36.40
C PRO A 109 1.19 -0.01 37.29
N MET A 110 1.97 0.91 36.73
CA MET A 110 3.04 1.61 37.42
C MET A 110 2.44 2.33 38.64
N ARG A 111 2.50 1.68 39.80
CA ARG A 111 2.07 2.28 41.06
C ARG A 111 3.13 3.31 41.42
N TYR A 112 2.68 4.55 41.55
CA TYR A 112 3.50 5.65 42.03
C TYR A 112 4.06 5.28 43.41
N ASP A 113 5.38 5.15 43.49
CA ASP A 113 6.11 4.85 44.70
C ASP A 113 6.69 6.17 45.25
N PRO A 114 6.12 6.73 46.33
CA PRO A 114 6.49 8.05 46.84
C PRO A 114 7.91 8.08 47.45
N ASP A 115 8.50 6.91 47.73
CA ASP A 115 9.83 6.82 48.33
C ASP A 115 10.94 6.72 47.27
N ARG A 116 10.58 6.61 45.98
CA ARG A 116 11.55 6.63 44.88
C ARG A 116 11.88 8.07 44.47
N PRO A 117 13.17 8.44 44.43
CA PRO A 117 13.57 9.74 43.89
C PRO A 117 13.22 9.80 42.41
N THR A 118 12.63 10.92 41.98
CA THR A 118 12.33 11.17 40.57
C THR A 118 13.63 11.17 39.76
N PRO A 119 13.73 10.39 38.67
CA PRO A 119 14.93 10.36 37.84
C PRO A 119 15.22 11.76 37.27
N PHE A 120 16.46 12.22 37.38
CA PHE A 120 16.89 13.47 36.76
C PHE A 120 17.06 13.26 35.25
N ASP A 121 16.38 14.08 34.45
CA ASP A 121 16.51 14.09 33.00
C ASP A 121 17.73 14.92 32.59
N ILE A 122 18.73 14.26 32.02
CA ILE A 122 20.00 14.88 31.60
C ILE A 122 19.96 15.44 30.17
N GLU A 123 18.87 15.20 29.42
CA GLU A 123 18.72 15.71 28.05
C GLU A 123 18.04 17.09 28.01
N ALA A 124 17.60 17.62 29.15
CA ALA A 124 17.10 18.98 29.28
C ALA A 124 18.26 20.00 29.39
N THR A 125 18.88 20.36 28.26
CA THR A 125 19.78 21.52 28.11
C THR A 125 19.50 22.27 26.82
#